data_AF-A0AA95KWW8-F1
#
_entry.id   AF-A0AA95KWW8-F1
#
_cell.length_a   1.000
_cell.length_b   1.000
_cell.length_c   1.000
_cell.angle_alpha   90.00
_cell.angle_beta   90.00
_cell.angle_gamma   90.00
#
_symmetry.space_group_name_H-M   'P 1'
#
loop_
_entity.id
_entity.type
_entity.pdbx_description
1 polymer ?
#
loop_
_entity_poly.entity_id
_entity_poly.type
_entity_poly.pdbx_seq_one_letter_code
_entity_poly.pdbx_strand_id
1 'polypeptide(L)' 'MKQVTWLFTDEQLNENDIITMENSLGVKFPEDYKNCIKKYNGGYPEPNIYYFNDGGDF' A
#
# COMPACT_ATOMS: atom_id res chain seq x y z
N MET A 1 11.82 17.60 -0.82
CA MET A 1 10.81 16.54 -0.99
C MET A 1 9.54 17.00 -0.30
N LYS A 2 8.37 16.90 -0.94
CA LYS A 2 7.11 17.22 -0.26
C LYS A 2 6.86 16.15 0.81
N GLN A 3 6.47 16.57 2.00
CA GLN A 3 6.03 15.65 3.05
C GLN A 3 4.75 14.97 2.58
N VAL A 4 4.71 13.65 2.63
CA VAL A 4 3.52 12.85 2.28
C VAL A 4 2.81 12.49 3.57
N THR A 5 1.55 12.90 3.67
CA THR A 5 0.65 12.50 4.75
C THR A 5 -0.20 11.33 4.25
N TRP A 6 -0.33 10.28 5.04
CA TRP A 6 -1.22 9.16 4.72
C TRP A 6 -2.54 9.35 5.46
N LEU A 7 -3.60 9.52 4.70
CA LEU A 7 -4.96 9.70 5.19
C LEU A 7 -5.68 8.34 5.25
N PHE A 8 -6.66 8.21 6.14
CA PHE A 8 -7.54 7.02 6.20
C PHE A 8 -6.81 5.68 6.38
N THR A 9 -5.66 5.68 7.05
CA THR A 9 -4.97 4.43 7.38
C THR A 9 -5.73 3.67 8.46
N ASP A 10 -5.93 2.38 8.23
CA ASP A 10 -6.42 1.44 9.23
C ASP A 10 -5.30 1.02 10.19
N GLU A 11 -5.62 0.07 11.07
CA GLU A 11 -4.67 -0.51 12.00
C GLU A 11 -3.46 -1.14 11.31
N GLN A 12 -2.34 -1.10 12.02
CA GLN A 12 -1.07 -1.58 11.50
C GLN A 12 -1.12 -3.09 11.25
N LEU A 13 -0.82 -3.51 10.02
CA LEU A 13 -0.72 -4.93 9.69
C LEU A 13 0.59 -5.50 10.21
N ASN A 14 0.50 -6.73 10.72
CA ASN A 14 1.68 -7.51 11.07
C ASN A 14 2.07 -8.45 9.90
N GLU A 15 3.25 -9.07 9.99
CA GLU A 15 3.76 -9.98 8.95
C GLU A 15 2.82 -11.17 8.71
N ASN A 16 2.19 -11.70 9.76
CA ASN A 16 1.36 -12.90 9.66
C ASN A 16 0.08 -12.64 8.87
N ASP A 17 -0.49 -11.44 8.96
CA ASP A 17 -1.67 -11.04 8.19
C ASP A 17 -1.34 -11.08 6.69
N ILE A 18 -0.18 -10.53 6.32
CA ILE A 18 0.31 -10.49 4.94
C ILE A 18 0.63 -11.90 4.43
N ILE A 19 1.32 -12.72 5.23
CA ILE A 19 1.62 -14.12 4.88
C ILE A 19 0.33 -14.91 4.67
N THR A 20 -0.68 -14.69 5.51
CA THR A 20 -1.99 -15.35 5.38
C THR A 20 -2.66 -14.97 4.06
N MET A 21 -2.65 -13.69 3.69
CA MET A 21 -3.16 -13.23 2.40
C MET A 21 -2.39 -13.82 1.21
N GLU A 22 -1.06 -13.79 1.25
CA GLU A 22 -0.20 -14.36 0.21
C GLU A 22 -0.50 -15.85 -0.02
N ASN A 23 -0.62 -16.62 1.06
CA ASN A 23 -0.95 -18.05 0.99
C ASN A 23 -2.36 -18.30 0.45
N SER A 24 -3.34 -17.48 0.87
CA SER A 24 -4.73 -17.57 0.39
C SER A 24 -4.84 -17.28 -1.11
N LEU A 25 -4.08 -16.30 -1.60
CA LEU A 25 -4.05 -15.90 -3.00
C LEU A 25 -3.11 -16.75 -3.86
N GLY A 26 -2.20 -17.52 -3.24
CA GLY A 26 -1.16 -18.28 -3.94
C GLY A 26 -0.12 -17.38 -4.64
N VAL A 27 0.10 -16.17 -4.12
CA VAL A 27 1.03 -15.17 -4.69
C VAL A 27 2.05 -14.70 -3.67
N LYS A 28 3.09 -14.01 -4.15
CA LYS A 28 4.02 -13.26 -3.30
C LYS A 28 3.98 -11.79 -3.67
N PHE A 29 3.82 -10.94 -2.67
CA PHE A 29 3.80 -9.50 -2.88
C PHE A 29 5.23 -8.95 -2.93
N PRO A 30 5.47 -7.91 -3.75
CA PRO A 30 6.71 -7.15 -3.71
C PRO A 30 7.04 -6.64 -2.31
N GLU A 31 8.33 -6.62 -1.97
CA GLU A 31 8.80 -6.24 -0.63
C GLU A 31 8.49 -4.77 -0.28
N ASP A 32 8.61 -3.88 -1.27
CA ASP A 32 8.26 -2.47 -1.14
C ASP A 32 6.75 -2.26 -0.89
N TYR A 33 5.89 -3.02 -1.58
CA TYR A 33 4.47 -3.04 -1.33
C TYR A 33 4.15 -3.50 0.11
N LYS A 34 4.74 -4.62 0.55
CA LYS A 34 4.55 -5.13 1.93
C LYS A 34 4.96 -4.09 2.97
N ASN A 35 6.09 -3.42 2.80
CA ASN A 35 6.54 -2.38 3.71
C ASN A 35 5.63 -1.16 3.74
N CYS A 36 5.02 -0.81 2.59
CA CYS A 36 4.02 0.25 2.51
C CYS A 36 2.75 -0.11 3.28
N ILE A 37 2.14 -1.26 2.98
CA ILE A 37 0.85 -1.64 3.59
C ILE A 37 0.97 -1.99 5.08
N LYS A 38 2.15 -2.44 5.55
CA LYS A 38 2.42 -2.60 6.99
C LYS A 38 2.29 -1.29 7.73
N LYS A 39 2.64 -0.16 7.11
CA LYS A 39 2.68 1.15 7.78
C LYS A 39 1.42 1.98 7.52
N TYR A 40 0.81 1.79 6.36
CA TYR A 40 -0.27 2.62 5.84
C TYR A 40 -1.41 1.76 5.28
N ASN A 41 -1.85 0.77 6.05
CA ASN A 41 -2.91 -0.16 5.67
C ASN A 41 -4.15 0.59 5.16
N GLY A 42 -4.51 0.43 3.89
CA GLY A 42 -5.64 1.12 3.25
C GLY A 42 -5.49 2.64 3.05
N GLY A 43 -4.34 3.24 3.40
CA GLY A 43 -4.16 4.68 3.42
C GLY A 43 -4.06 5.32 2.03
N TYR A 44 -4.52 6.57 1.93
CA TYR A 44 -4.40 7.42 0.75
C TYR A 44 -3.31 8.49 0.94
N PRO A 45 -2.28 8.55 0.08
CA PRO A 45 -1.23 9.56 0.21
C PRO A 45 -1.69 10.93 -0.29
N GLU A 46 -1.41 11.97 0.49
CA GLU A 46 -1.58 13.37 0.12
C GLU A 46 -0.25 14.12 0.20
N PRO A 47 0.24 14.74 -0.90
CA PRO A 47 -0.35 14.70 -2.25
C PRO A 47 -0.28 13.29 -2.85
N ASN A 48 -1.12 13.00 -3.86
CA ASN A 48 -1.02 11.73 -4.57
C ASN A 48 0.37 11.61 -5.19
N ILE A 49 1.09 10.56 -4.81
CA ILE A 49 2.45 10.25 -5.28
C ILE A 49 2.48 9.06 -6.24
N TYR A 50 1.35 8.39 -6.43
CA TYR A 50 1.20 7.32 -7.40
C TYR A 50 0.66 7.92 -8.69
N TYR A 51 1.57 8.14 -9.64
CA TYR A 51 1.23 8.55 -10.98
C TYR A 51 1.21 7.29 -11.85
N PHE A 52 0.02 6.77 -12.10
CA PHE A 52 -0.15 5.80 -13.16
C PHE A 52 -0.01 6.57 -14.48
N ASN A 53 0.77 6.02 -15.41
CA ASN A 53 0.86 6.54 -16.77
C ASN A 53 -0.08 5.69 -17.62
N ASP A 54 -1.36 5.77 -17.31
CA ASP A 54 -2.44 4.96 -17.88
C ASP A 54 -3.03 5.58 -19.14
N GLY A 55 -2.52 6.72 -19.61
CA GLY A 55 -2.92 7.35 -20.88
C GLY A 55 -4.39 7.77 -20.93
N GLY A 56 -5.09 7.77 -19.79
CA GLY A 56 -6.48 8.14 -19.66
C GLY A 56 -6.61 9.30 -18.66
N ASP A 57 -6.94 10.47 -19.19
CA ASP A 57 -7.53 11.55 -18.41
C ASP A 57 -8.83 11.03 -17.78
N PHE A 58 -8.91 11.04 -16.45
CA PHE A 58 -10.19 10.97 -15.72
C PHE A 58 -10.76 12.38 -15.56
#